data_AF-A0A536A594-F1
#
_entry.id   AF-A0A536A594-F1
#
_cell.length_a   1.000
_cell.length_b   1.000
_cell.length_c   1.000
_cell.angle_alpha   90.00
_cell.angle_beta   90.00
_cell.angle_gamma   90.00
#
_symmetry.space_group_name_H-M   'P 1'
#
loop_
_entity.id
_entity.type
_entity.pdbx_description
1 polymer ?
#
loop_
_entity_poly.entity_id
_entity_poly.type
_entity_poly.pdbx_seq_one_letter_code
_entity_poly.pdbx_strand_id
1 'polypeptide(L)'
;MTAPAPGARLVTTIVCAFGGELPTAQLAVFHRFEKRIARTGLRIRVRLFALDELPERFEILVVPPDLAERAPAVARGARIIVATRDDAPALADQLVHDLESGSAIYAEPADPHAPKIVTHRGMEEL
;
A
#
# COMPACT_ATOMS: atom_id res chain seq x y z
N MET A 1 -2.05 12.76 -16.13
CA MET A 1 -1.24 12.86 -14.91
C MET A 1 -0.56 14.22 -14.93
N THR A 2 -0.72 15.00 -13.86
CA THR A 2 -0.03 16.29 -13.70
C THR A 2 1.41 16.00 -13.29
N ALA A 3 2.37 16.86 -13.68
CA ALA A 3 3.75 16.74 -13.23
C ALA A 3 3.81 16.88 -11.69
N PRO A 4 4.62 16.08 -10.97
CA PRO A 4 4.66 16.11 -9.51
C PRO A 4 5.24 17.44 -9.01
N ALA A 5 4.76 17.90 -7.85
CA ALA A 5 5.27 19.10 -7.19
C ALA A 5 6.72 18.90 -6.74
N PRO A 6 7.55 19.97 -6.71
CA PRO A 6 8.90 19.91 -6.16
C PRO A 6 8.83 19.48 -4.68
N GLY A 7 9.43 18.33 -4.37
CA GLY A 7 9.41 17.73 -3.02
C GLY A 7 8.34 16.65 -2.80
N ALA A 8 7.51 16.33 -3.80
CA ALA A 8 6.61 15.19 -3.71
C ALA A 8 7.38 13.87 -3.57
N ARG A 9 6.88 12.96 -2.72
CA ARG A 9 7.53 11.68 -2.45
C ARG A 9 7.07 10.61 -3.44
N LEU A 10 8.02 9.91 -4.05
CA LEU A 10 7.74 8.74 -4.89
C LEU A 10 7.24 7.58 -4.04
N VAL A 11 6.06 7.07 -4.35
CA VAL A 11 5.45 5.89 -3.72
C VAL A 11 5.65 4.69 -4.64
N THR A 12 6.32 3.67 -4.12
CA THR A 12 6.56 2.39 -4.81
C THR A 12 5.90 1.23 -4.09
N THR A 13 5.78 1.33 -2.75
CA THR A 13 5.29 0.23 -1.91
C THR A 13 4.29 0.74 -0.86
N ILE A 14 3.13 0.10 -0.84
CA ILE A 14 2.08 0.26 0.18
C ILE A 14 2.02 -1.04 0.96
N VAL A 15 2.11 -0.95 2.29
CA VAL A 15 2.00 -2.10 3.18
C VAL A 15 0.71 -2.00 3.97
N CYS A 16 -0.15 -3.01 3.85
CA CYS A 16 -1.23 -3.27 4.79
C CYS A 16 -0.68 -4.15 5.91
N ALA A 17 -0.70 -3.65 7.15
CA ALA A 17 -0.17 -4.36 8.30
C ALA A 17 -1.28 -4.95 9.18
N PHE A 18 -1.02 -6.10 9.79
CA PHE A 18 -1.90 -6.73 10.78
C PHE A 18 -1.10 -7.13 12.02
N GLY A 19 -1.79 -7.37 13.15
CA GLY A 19 -1.17 -7.80 14.40
C GLY A 19 -1.65 -9.19 14.78
N GLY A 20 -0.73 -10.05 15.25
CA GLY A 20 -1.06 -11.42 15.60
C GLY A 20 -1.52 -12.24 14.40
N GLU A 21 -2.69 -12.88 14.52
CA GLU A 21 -3.32 -13.62 13.42
C GLU A 21 -4.00 -12.66 12.43
N LEU A 22 -3.85 -12.92 11.13
CA LEU A 22 -4.41 -12.08 10.07
C LEU A 22 -5.95 -12.01 10.15
N PRO A 23 -6.53 -10.85 10.51
CA PRO A 23 -7.97 -10.72 10.60
C PRO A 23 -8.61 -10.64 9.22
N THR A 24 -9.75 -11.32 9.00
CA THR A 24 -10.53 -11.24 7.75
C THR A 24 -10.88 -9.80 7.36
N ALA A 25 -11.14 -8.94 8.35
CA ALA A 25 -11.39 -7.52 8.12
C ALA A 25 -10.18 -6.83 7.48
N GLN A 26 -8.96 -7.12 7.95
CA GLN A 26 -7.74 -6.53 7.42
C GLN A 26 -7.37 -7.11 6.05
N LEU A 27 -7.64 -8.39 5.82
CA LEU A 27 -7.51 -8.98 4.48
C LEU A 27 -8.47 -8.29 3.48
N ALA A 28 -9.69 -7.97 3.90
CA ALA A 28 -10.63 -7.22 3.07
C ALA A 28 -10.09 -5.82 2.75
N VAL A 29 -9.53 -5.10 3.73
CA VAL A 29 -8.85 -3.80 3.51
C VAL A 29 -7.74 -3.95 2.46
N PHE A 30 -6.86 -4.93 2.62
CA PHE A 30 -5.78 -5.21 1.67
C PHE A 30 -6.30 -5.41 0.25
N HIS A 31 -7.31 -6.26 0.04
CA HIS A 31 -7.88 -6.49 -1.29
C HIS A 31 -8.53 -5.23 -1.88
N ARG A 32 -9.10 -4.33 -1.06
CA ARG A 32 -9.64 -3.05 -1.55
C ARG A 32 -8.54 -2.15 -2.06
N PHE A 33 -7.46 -1.97 -1.30
CA PHE A 33 -6.31 -1.18 -1.73
C PHE A 33 -5.63 -1.79 -2.97
N GLU A 34 -5.37 -3.10 -2.96
CA GLU A 34 -4.77 -3.82 -4.09
C GLU A 34 -5.59 -3.64 -5.37
N LYS A 35 -6.90 -3.90 -5.31
CA LYS A 35 -7.79 -3.76 -6.46
C LYS A 35 -7.86 -2.32 -6.95
N ARG A 36 -7.86 -1.34 -6.05
CA ARG A 36 -7.98 0.06 -6.44
C ARG A 36 -6.70 0.58 -7.09
N ILE A 37 -5.54 0.25 -6.51
CA ILE A 37 -4.22 0.62 -7.05
C ILE A 37 -3.96 -0.09 -8.37
N ALA A 38 -4.28 -1.38 -8.50
CA ALA A 38 -4.09 -2.11 -9.76
C ALA A 38 -4.84 -1.48 -10.95
N ARG A 39 -5.98 -0.82 -10.70
CA ARG A 39 -6.77 -0.14 -11.74
C ARG A 39 -6.15 1.18 -12.22
N THR A 40 -5.19 1.73 -11.49
CA THR A 40 -4.55 3.01 -11.83
C THR A 40 -3.48 2.86 -12.91
N GLY A 41 -2.98 1.64 -13.14
CA GLY A 41 -1.83 1.41 -14.00
C GLY A 41 -0.54 2.05 -13.47
N LEU A 42 -0.45 2.35 -12.18
CA LEU A 42 0.76 2.87 -11.53
C LEU A 42 1.69 1.73 -11.09
N ARG A 43 2.99 1.99 -11.06
CA ARG A 43 4.04 1.05 -10.65
C ARG A 43 4.14 0.95 -9.12
N ILE A 44 3.04 0.57 -8.47
CA ILE A 44 2.95 0.47 -7.02
C ILE A 44 2.69 -0.99 -6.63
N ARG A 45 3.43 -1.48 -5.65
CA ARG A 45 3.21 -2.79 -5.03
C ARG A 45 2.38 -2.60 -3.77
N VAL A 46 1.23 -3.27 -3.70
CA VAL A 46 0.48 -3.42 -2.44
C VAL A 46 0.87 -4.76 -1.83
N ARG A 47 1.22 -4.77 -0.56
CA ARG A 47 1.66 -5.96 0.18
C ARG A 47 0.96 -6.06 1.53
N LEU A 48 0.82 -7.28 2.02
CA LEU A 48 0.28 -7.57 3.34
C LEU A 48 1.40 -8.16 4.21
N PHE A 49 1.61 -7.60 5.40
CA PHE A 49 2.66 -8.03 6.35
C PHE A 49 2.16 -7.99 7.79
N ALA A 50 2.77 -8.77 8.68
CA ALA A 50 2.62 -8.53 10.11
C ALA A 50 3.31 -7.21 10.50
N LEU A 51 2.78 -6.50 11.50
CA LEU A 51 3.33 -5.23 11.97
C LEU A 51 4.77 -5.37 12.49
N ASP A 52 5.14 -6.56 12.98
CA ASP A 52 6.47 -6.88 13.49
C ASP A 52 7.44 -7.37 12.39
N GLU A 53 6.95 -7.63 11.17
CA GLU A 53 7.72 -8.17 10.03
C GLU A 53 7.68 -7.23 8.81
N LEU A 54 7.57 -5.92 9.04
CA LEU A 54 7.47 -4.94 7.95
C LEU A 54 8.76 -4.90 7.11
N PRO A 55 8.63 -4.77 5.77
CA PRO A 55 9.78 -4.68 4.88
C PRO A 55 10.64 -3.45 5.19
N GLU A 56 11.90 -3.48 4.77
CA GLU A 56 12.86 -2.40 5.04
C GLU A 56 12.44 -1.05 4.45
N ARG A 57 11.70 -1.07 3.33
CA ARG A 57 11.27 0.13 2.60
C ARG A 57 9.80 0.06 2.21
N PHE A 58 9.08 1.11 2.58
CA PHE A 58 7.71 1.38 2.16
C PHE A 58 7.40 2.86 2.42
N GLU A 59 6.44 3.40 1.69
CA GLU A 59 6.09 4.82 1.78
C GLU A 59 4.73 5.04 2.44
N ILE A 60 3.88 4.01 2.44
CA ILE A 60 2.54 4.04 3.02
C ILE A 60 2.32 2.80 3.86
N LEU A 61 1.83 2.99 5.09
CA LEU A 61 1.48 1.95 6.03
C LEU A 61 -0.01 2.05 6.36
N VAL A 62 -0.78 1.05 5.95
CA VAL A 62 -2.21 0.93 6.24
C VAL A 62 -2.39 -0.01 7.42
N VAL A 63 -3.01 0.45 8.51
CA VAL A 63 -3.18 -0.32 9.75
C VAL A 63 -4.65 -0.30 10.21
N PRO A 64 -5.11 -1.35 10.91
CA PRO A 64 -6.38 -1.31 11.62
C PRO A 64 -6.31 -0.34 12.81
N PRO A 65 -7.47 0.15 13.32
CA PRO A 65 -7.52 1.10 14.42
C PRO A 65 -6.80 0.65 15.70
N ASP A 66 -6.88 -0.64 16.02
CA ASP A 66 -6.21 -1.24 17.18
C ASP A 66 -4.68 -1.05 17.17
N LEU A 67 -4.08 -0.93 15.98
CA LEU A 67 -2.64 -0.75 15.82
C LEU A 67 -2.24 0.71 15.57
N ALA A 68 -3.20 1.64 15.58
CA ALA A 68 -2.93 3.05 15.25
C ALA A 68 -1.90 3.69 16.19
N GLU A 69 -1.92 3.35 17.48
CA GLU A 69 -0.96 3.88 18.45
C GLU A 69 0.45 3.28 18.29
N ARG A 70 0.54 2.04 17.82
CA ARG A 70 1.82 1.33 17.61
C ARG A 70 2.46 1.66 16.26
N ALA A 71 1.66 2.00 15.26
CA ALA A 71 2.11 2.24 13.89
C ALA A 71 3.22 3.31 13.76
N PRO A 72 3.19 4.46 14.47
CA PRO A 72 4.24 5.48 14.38
C PRO A 72 5.64 4.97 14.72
N ALA A 73 5.75 4.04 15.66
CA ALA A 73 7.03 3.48 16.09
C ALA A 73 7.70 2.64 14.98
N VAL A 74 6.92 2.06 14.07
CA VAL A 74 7.41 1.16 13.02
C VAL A 74 7.26 1.72 11.61
N ALA A 75 6.62 2.89 11.45
CA ALA A 75 6.31 3.47 10.14
C ALA A 75 7.55 3.93 9.37
N ARG A 76 8.71 4.14 10.01
CA ARG A 76 9.97 4.52 9.32
C ARG A 76 9.81 5.75 8.41
N GLY A 77 9.00 6.72 8.86
CA GLY A 77 8.67 7.93 8.10
C GLY A 77 7.67 7.72 6.96
N ALA A 78 7.07 6.54 6.81
CA ALA A 78 5.94 6.32 5.91
C ALA A 78 4.68 7.06 6.38
N ARG A 79 3.81 7.40 5.43
CA ARG A 79 2.48 7.93 5.73
C ARG A 79 1.61 6.82 6.30
N ILE A 80 1.03 7.06 7.46
CA ILE A 80 0.13 6.10 8.12
C ILE A 80 -1.30 6.39 7.67
N ILE A 81 -2.03 5.33 7.31
CA ILE A 81 -3.46 5.36 7.03
C ILE A 81 -4.12 4.37 7.98
N VAL A 82 -4.93 4.87 8.90
CA VAL A 82 -5.78 4.01 9.73
C VAL A 82 -7.04 3.70 8.93
N ALA A 83 -7.31 2.42 8.70
CA ALA A 83 -8.43 1.99 7.86
C ALA A 83 -9.22 0.86 8.53
N THR A 84 -10.54 0.91 8.38
CA THR A 84 -11.42 -0.23 8.64
C THR A 84 -11.96 -0.80 7.33
N ARG A 85 -12.67 -1.92 7.42
CA ARG A 85 -13.35 -2.51 6.25
C ARG A 85 -14.35 -1.54 5.59
N ASP A 86 -14.98 -0.68 6.37
CA ASP A 86 -16.08 0.18 5.88
C ASP A 86 -15.54 1.40 5.12
N ASP A 87 -14.50 2.05 5.65
CA ASP A 87 -13.88 3.24 5.06
C ASP A 87 -12.77 2.95 4.04
N ALA A 88 -12.24 1.72 3.97
CA ALA A 88 -11.18 1.34 3.04
C ALA A 88 -11.43 1.72 1.56
N PRO A 89 -12.65 1.63 0.99
CA PRO A 89 -12.91 2.09 -0.36
C PRO A 89 -12.63 3.59 -0.52
N ALA A 90 -13.20 4.42 0.36
CA ALA A 90 -13.03 5.87 0.32
C ALA A 90 -11.57 6.29 0.53
N LEU A 91 -10.87 5.63 1.47
CA LEU A 91 -9.44 5.90 1.71
C LEU A 91 -8.56 5.48 0.53
N ALA A 92 -8.87 4.36 -0.13
CA ALA A 92 -8.14 3.94 -1.31
C ALA A 92 -8.38 4.90 -2.50
N ASP A 93 -9.61 5.37 -2.68
CA ASP A 93 -9.95 6.39 -3.68
C ASP A 93 -9.22 7.71 -3.41
N GLN A 94 -9.21 8.17 -2.15
CA GLN A 94 -8.46 9.37 -1.77
C GLN A 94 -6.96 9.19 -2.00
N LEU A 95 -6.41 8.03 -1.68
CA LEU A 95 -4.99 7.76 -1.91
C LEU A 95 -4.64 7.81 -3.40
N VAL A 96 -5.49 7.25 -4.26
CA VAL A 96 -5.31 7.36 -5.72
C VAL A 96 -5.36 8.81 -6.17
N HIS A 97 -6.34 9.58 -5.70
CA HIS A 97 -6.45 11.00 -6.01
C HIS A 97 -5.19 11.77 -5.60
N ASP A 98 -4.67 11.52 -4.40
CA ASP A 98 -3.42 12.14 -3.92
C ASP A 98 -2.25 11.81 -4.85
N LEU A 99 -2.09 10.54 -5.26
CA LEU A 99 -1.05 10.08 -6.17
C LEU A 99 -1.16 10.71 -7.57
N GLU A 100 -2.37 10.85 -8.09
CA GLU A 100 -2.64 11.47 -9.40
C GLU A 100 -2.43 12.98 -9.40
N SER A 101 -2.72 13.63 -8.25
CA SER A 101 -2.48 15.06 -8.06
C SER A 101 -1.00 15.40 -8.07
N GLY A 102 -0.14 14.49 -7.59
CA GLY A 102 1.30 14.69 -7.48
C GLY A 102 1.70 15.75 -6.46
N SER A 103 0.80 16.20 -5.58
CA SER A 103 1.03 17.36 -4.70
C SER A 103 1.98 17.05 -3.55
N ALA A 104 1.80 15.91 -2.89
CA ALA A 104 2.63 15.47 -1.76
C ALA A 104 3.26 14.10 -2.01
N ILE A 105 2.55 13.25 -2.74
CA ILE A 105 2.99 11.92 -3.15
C ILE A 105 2.68 11.75 -4.63
N TYR A 106 3.47 10.92 -5.30
CA TYR A 106 3.20 10.52 -6.68
C TYR A 106 3.71 9.09 -6.91
N ALA A 107 3.30 8.47 -8.00
CA ALA A 107 3.89 7.22 -8.46
C ALA A 107 4.15 7.27 -9.96
N GLU A 108 5.15 6.50 -10.38
CA GLU A 108 5.44 6.34 -11.80
C GLU A 108 4.37 5.48 -12.47
N PRO A 109 4.03 5.75 -13.74
CA PRO A 109 3.21 4.84 -14.52
C PRO A 109 3.91 3.48 -14.61
N ALA A 110 3.13 2.40 -14.51
CA ALA A 110 3.61 1.08 -14.84
C ALA A 110 3.91 1.03 -16.34
N ASP A 111 5.10 0.56 -16.69
CA ASP A 111 5.43 0.33 -18.08
C ASP A 111 4.58 -0.85 -18.60
N PRO A 112 3.71 -0.65 -19.60
CA PRO A 112 2.85 -1.71 -20.11
C PRO A 112 3.64 -2.81 -20.83
N HIS A 113 4.92 -2.57 -21.14
CA HIS A 113 5.83 -3.53 -21.77
C HIS A 113 6.83 -4.16 -20.79
N ALA A 114 6.86 -3.72 -19.52
CA ALA A 114 7.69 -4.38 -18.52
C ALA A 114 7.16 -5.81 -18.26
N PRO A 115 8.03 -6.84 -18.27
CA PRO A 115 7.61 -8.20 -17.97
C PRO A 115 7.00 -8.23 -16.57
N LYS A 116 5.74 -8.67 -16.49
CA LYS A 116 5.04 -8.87 -15.22
C LYS A 116 5.74 -10.02 -14.50
N ILE A 117 6.63 -9.70 -13.56
CA ILE A 117 7.26 -10.71 -12.68
C ILE A 117 6.17 -11.20 -11.74
N VAL A 118 5.43 -12.23 -12.17
CA VAL A 118 4.55 -13.00 -11.32
C VAL A 118 5.45 -13.96 -10.56
N THR A 119 5.81 -13.62 -9.32
CA THR A 119 6.41 -14.59 -8.42
C THR A 119 5.32 -15.59 -8.05
N HIS A 120 5.10 -16.58 -8.91
CA HIS A 120 4.47 -17.82 -8.48
C HIS A 120 5.44 -18.42 -7.47
N ARG A 121 5.15 -18.27 -6.18
CA ARG A 121 5.74 -19.15 -5.16
C ARG A 121 5.07 -20.51 -5.35
N GLY A 122 5.46 -21.19 -6.42
CA GLY A 122 5.24 -22.61 -6.59
C GLY A 122 5.95 -23.29 -5.45
N MET A 123 5.16 -24.00 -4.65
CA MET A 123 5.66 -25.00 -3.73
C MET A 123 6.20 -26.12 -4.63
N GLU A 124 7.49 -26.07 -4.96
CA GLU A 124 8.19 -27.21 -5.54
C GLU A 124 8.48 -28.20 -4.40
N GLU A 125 8.10 -29.43 -4.69
CA GLU A 125 8.07 -30.62 -3.86
C GLU A 125 9.49 -31.03 -3.42
N LEU A 126 9.59 -31.61 -2.22
CA LEU A 126 10.56 -32.65 -1.85
C LEU A 126 10.06 -33.39 -0.59
#